data_AF-A0A522IRR4-F1
#
_entry.id   AF-A0A522IRR4-F1
#
_cell.length_a   1.000
_cell.length_b   1.000
_cell.length_c   1.000
_cell.angle_alpha   90.00
_cell.angle_beta   90.00
_cell.angle_gamma   90.00
#
_symmetry.space_group_name_H-M   'P 1'
#
loop_
_entity.id
_entity.type
_entity.pdbx_description
1 polymer ?
#
loop_
_entity_poly.entity_id
_entity_poly.type
_entity_poly.pdbx_seq_one_letter_code
_entity_poly.pdbx_strand_id
1 'polypeptide(L)' 'MSYFLDRLKFMSRVKATFSNGHGAVVDEDRKWEDGYRSRWQHDKIVRSTHGVNCTGSCSWKVYVKNGLITWET' A
#
# COMPACT_ATOMS: atom_id res chain seq x y z
N MET A 1 4.12 -20.09 -1.27
CA MET A 1 3.56 -20.71 -0.03
C MET A 1 2.09 -21.02 -0.29
N SER A 2 1.57 -22.14 0.23
CA SER A 2 0.15 -22.48 0.11
C SER A 2 -0.62 -21.90 1.29
N TYR A 3 -1.54 -20.97 1.03
CA TYR A 3 -2.42 -20.39 2.05
C TYR A 3 -3.22 -21.46 2.83
N PHE A 4 -3.54 -22.57 2.17
CA PHE A 4 -4.22 -23.69 2.80
C PHE A 4 -3.35 -24.36 3.87
N LEU A 5 -2.10 -24.68 3.55
CA LEU A 5 -1.17 -25.32 4.50
C LEU A 5 -0.81 -24.39 5.66
N ASP A 6 -0.71 -23.09 5.41
CA ASP A 6 -0.42 -22.11 6.47
C ASP A 6 -1.53 -22.03 7.53
N ARG A 7 -2.79 -22.37 7.19
CA ARG A 7 -3.90 -22.49 8.15
C ARG A 7 -3.70 -23.60 9.18
N LEU A 8 -2.97 -24.66 8.83
CA LEU A 8 -2.67 -25.75 9.75
C LEU A 8 -1.72 -25.33 10.89
N LYS A 9 -1.00 -24.22 10.74
CA LYS A 9 -0.10 -23.65 11.77
C LYS A 9 -0.84 -22.87 12.87
N PHE A 10 -2.16 -22.99 12.99
CA PHE A 10 -2.99 -22.14 13.86
C PHE A 10 -2.43 -21.95 15.28
N MET A 11 -1.99 -23.04 15.93
CA MET A 11 -1.51 -23.01 17.31
C MET A 11 -0.12 -22.39 17.49
N SER A 12 0.69 -22.28 16.43
CA SER A 12 2.07 -21.76 16.50
C SER A 12 2.21 -20.30 16.01
N ARG A 13 1.09 -19.63 15.71
CA ARG A 13 1.08 -18.25 15.18
C ARG A 13 1.29 -17.16 16.22
N VAL A 14 0.86 -17.38 17.46
CA VAL A 14 0.96 -16.39 18.54
C VAL A 14 2.38 -16.40 19.09
N LYS A 15 3.11 -15.28 18.92
CA LYS A 15 4.47 -15.12 19.43
C LYS A 15 4.52 -14.63 20.88
N ALA A 16 3.64 -13.70 21.23
CA ALA A 16 3.57 -13.11 22.56
C ALA A 16 2.19 -12.52 22.82
N THR A 17 1.81 -12.42 24.10
CA THR A 17 0.64 -11.64 24.53
C THR A 17 1.09 -10.31 25.13
N PHE A 18 0.20 -9.32 25.12
CA PHE A 18 0.44 -8.01 25.73
C PHE A 18 -0.82 -7.51 26.46
N SER A 19 -0.66 -6.47 27.29
CA SER A 19 -1.75 -5.87 28.08
C SER A 19 -2.54 -6.89 28.92
N ASN A 20 -1.85 -7.62 29.81
CA ASN A 20 -2.46 -8.64 30.68
C ASN A 20 -3.31 -9.68 29.92
N GLY A 21 -2.88 -10.06 28.72
CA GLY A 21 -3.57 -11.05 27.88
C GLY A 21 -4.66 -10.48 26.97
N HIS A 22 -4.88 -9.16 26.95
CA HIS A 22 -5.86 -8.54 26.06
C HIS A 22 -5.44 -8.55 24.59
N GLY A 23 -4.14 -8.50 24.31
CA GLY A 23 -3.59 -8.47 22.96
C GLY A 23 -2.69 -9.66 22.65
N ALA A 24 -2.59 -10.00 21.36
CA ALA A 24 -1.67 -11.01 20.85
C ALA A 24 -0.86 -10.44 19.68
N VAL A 25 0.46 -10.65 19.74
CA VAL A 25 1.35 -10.44 18.61
C VAL A 25 1.39 -11.73 17.81
N VAL A 26 0.98 -11.66 16.54
CA VAL A 26 0.94 -12.80 15.62
C VAL A 26 2.01 -12.67 14.55
N ASP A 27 2.56 -13.81 14.15
CA ASP A 27 3.43 -13.92 12.98
C ASP A 27 2.67 -14.59 11.85
N GLU A 28 2.12 -13.77 10.96
CA GLU A 28 1.34 -14.21 9.83
C GLU A 28 1.83 -13.58 8.52
N ASP A 29 1.53 -14.25 7.42
CA ASP A 29 1.86 -13.74 6.10
C ASP A 29 1.03 -12.48 5.80
N ARG A 30 1.73 -11.37 5.52
CA ARG A 30 1.13 -10.07 5.17
C ARG A 30 1.41 -9.68 3.72
N LYS A 31 1.67 -10.65 2.83
CA LYS A 31 1.99 -10.36 1.41
C LYS A 31 0.84 -9.72 0.66
N TRP A 32 -0.40 -9.92 1.12
CA TRP A 32 -1.57 -9.27 0.53
C TRP A 32 -1.44 -7.73 0.50
N GLU A 33 -0.67 -7.14 1.41
CA GLU A 33 -0.41 -5.70 1.47
C GLU A 33 0.36 -5.19 0.25
N ASP A 34 1.06 -6.07 -0.47
CA ASP A 34 1.73 -5.71 -1.73
C ASP A 34 0.75 -5.24 -2.80
N GLY A 35 -0.55 -5.58 -2.68
CA GLY A 35 -1.59 -5.03 -3.54
C GLY A 35 -1.67 -3.50 -3.46
N TYR A 36 -1.70 -2.94 -2.25
CA TYR A 36 -1.72 -1.49 -2.06
C TYR A 36 -0.37 -0.85 -2.39
N ARG A 37 0.75 -1.51 -2.05
CA ARG A 37 2.10 -1.02 -2.42
C ARG A 37 2.24 -0.92 -3.94
N SER A 38 1.81 -1.96 -4.67
CA SER A 38 1.89 -2.04 -6.12
C SER A 38 0.94 -1.06 -6.82
N ARG A 39 -0.22 -0.76 -6.21
CA ARG A 39 -1.13 0.28 -6.71
C ARG A 39 -0.46 1.66 -6.67
N TRP A 40 0.22 1.98 -5.57
CA TRP A 40 0.83 3.29 -5.34
C TRP A 40 2.15 3.52 -6.11
N GLN A 41 2.92 2.45 -6.34
CA GLN A 41 4.11 2.51 -7.19
C GLN A 41 3.74 2.98 -8.60
N HIS A 42 4.66 3.71 -9.23
CA HIS A 42 4.47 4.35 -10.53
C HIS A 42 5.81 4.41 -11.27
N ASP A 43 5.76 4.64 -12.58
CA ASP A 43 6.92 4.58 -13.47
C ASP A 43 7.77 5.84 -13.34
N LYS A 44 7.11 7.01 -13.33
CA LYS A 44 7.74 8.32 -13.23
C LYS A 44 6.76 9.39 -12.77
N ILE A 45 7.33 10.51 -12.35
CA ILE A 45 6.61 11.75 -12.02
C ILE A 45 7.04 12.82 -13.01
N VAL A 46 6.08 13.58 -13.54
CA VAL A 46 6.33 14.73 -14.42
C VAL A 46 5.69 15.97 -13.81
N ARG A 47 6.37 17.12 -13.91
CA ARG A 47 5.83 18.41 -13.46
C ARG A 47 4.84 18.95 -14.49
N SER A 48 3.66 19.38 -14.03
CA SER A 48 2.70 20.11 -14.86
C SER A 48 1.89 21.13 -14.03
N THR A 49 0.88 21.72 -14.66
CA THR A 49 -0.08 22.66 -14.05
C THR A 49 -1.45 22.53 -14.72
N HIS A 50 -2.49 23.14 -14.14
CA HIS A 50 -3.81 23.25 -14.74
C HIS A 50 -3.96 24.60 -15.46
N GLY A 51 -4.15 24.57 -16.78
CA GLY A 51 -4.40 25.77 -17.60
C GLY A 51 -5.84 26.28 -17.50
N VAL A 52 -6.31 26.57 -16.29
CA VAL A 52 -7.68 27.02 -15.99
C VAL A 52 -7.66 28.34 -15.22
N ASN A 53 -8.68 29.18 -15.41
CA ASN A 53 -8.77 30.51 -14.81
C ASN A 53 -9.16 30.47 -13.32
N CYS A 54 -8.29 29.92 -12.47
CA CYS A 54 -8.53 29.75 -11.03
C CYS A 54 -7.55 30.52 -10.14
N THR A 55 -6.65 31.33 -10.73
CA THR A 55 -5.57 32.10 -10.07
C THR A 55 -4.55 31.30 -9.25
N GLY A 56 -4.74 30.00 -9.04
CA GLY A 56 -3.90 29.19 -8.16
C GLY A 56 -2.44 29.04 -8.61
N SER A 57 -2.19 28.90 -9.93
CA SER A 57 -0.84 28.65 -10.47
C SER A 57 -0.11 27.46 -9.81
N CYS A 58 -0.88 26.46 -9.36
CA CYS A 58 -0.35 25.32 -8.62
C CYS A 58 0.54 24.45 -9.52
N SER A 59 1.69 24.02 -8.99
CA SER A 59 2.54 23.04 -9.66
C SER A 59 2.23 21.65 -9.12
N TRP A 60 1.93 20.72 -10.03
CA TRP A 60 1.48 19.38 -9.71
C TRP A 60 2.52 18.33 -10.09
N LYS A 61 2.50 17.23 -9.34
CA LYS A 61 3.16 15.98 -9.69
C LYS A 61 2.18 15.10 -10.45
N VAL A 62 2.39 14.91 -11.75
CA VAL A 62 1.60 13.99 -12.58
C VAL A 62 2.25 12.61 -12.56
N TYR A 63 1.50 11.60 -12.13
CA TYR A 63 1.99 10.22 -11.96
C TYR A 63 1.63 9.35 -13.17
N VAL A 64 2.66 8.81 -13.83
CA VAL A 64 2.53 7.85 -14.94
C VAL A 64 2.75 6.44 -14.41
N LYS A 65 1.85 5.51 -14.72
CA LYS A 65 1.95 4.10 -14.38
C LYS A 65 1.50 3.24 -15.55
N ASN A 66 2.28 2.21 -15.89
CA ASN A 66 2.09 1.38 -17.07
C ASN A 66 1.96 2.22 -18.36
N GLY A 67 2.72 3.31 -18.46
CA GLY A 67 2.68 4.22 -19.60
C GLY A 67 1.42 5.10 -19.71
N LEU A 68 0.51 5.08 -18.74
CA LEU A 68 -0.72 5.88 -18.71
C LEU A 68 -0.73 6.87 -17.53
N ILE A 69 -1.40 8.01 -17.69
CA ILE A 69 -1.62 8.96 -16.58
C ILE A 69 -2.64 8.36 -15.62
N THR A 70 -2.36 8.39 -14.32
CA THR A 70 -3.21 7.72 -13.31
C THR A 70 -3.74 8.63 -12.19
N TRP A 71 -2.95 9.58 -11.69
CA TRP A 71 -3.39 10.63 -10.75
C TRP A 71 -2.39 11.79 -10.70
N GLU A 72 -2.72 12.84 -9.93
CA GLU A 72 -1.83 13.95 -9.60
C GLU A 72 -1.93 14.37 -8.13
N THR A 73 -0.87 15.01 -7.60
CA THR A 73 -0.82 15.61 -6.25
C THR A 73 -0.12 16.95 -6.21
#